data_AF-A0A5B8NU98-F1
#
_entry.id   AF-A0A5B8NU98-F1
#
_cell.length_a   1.000
_cell.length_b   1.000
_cell.length_c   1.000
_cell.angle_alpha   90.00
_cell.angle_beta   90.00
_cell.angle_gamma   90.00
#
_symmetry.space_group_name_H-M   'P 1'
#
loop_
_entity.id
_entity.type
_entity.pdbx_description
1 polymer ?
#
loop_
_entity_poly.entity_id
_entity_poly.type
_entity_poly.pdbx_seq_one_letter_code
_entity_poly.pdbx_strand_id
1 'polypeptide(L)'
;MSPLIGTFQTNGLAYSSMDAQGDAEFFGRRLRHARLDRGLSQRALALGICSPSAVSRWESGESSPSGEMILRLSARLGIDAHVLSGQGFDSRLAQSDASFDELLHISWDSYAPDSYVQGAQRWCSAGHSAGCSGVSGGSPLNEWMSHAKYIGYHADPWRAASLADPTSLVNLRNLVDDLAVHSLTVSYPVAAQTVEILDAVVRLKDNPGAEAAEVVVETLSGTQHAPAALRRTALEIVVGTYLLAGMPVAAHAALRRAKVVEISLATQVMLCWDGRDGDSAVQEHNQDSHMQGERADTSVTTLLVGAEPVNISSERSARDVAFHILYDLRNSGFSTQKILESLSAACGNDRLIMRWGEEYCS
;
A
#
# COMPACT_ATOMS: atom_id res chain seq x y z
N MET A 1 12.87 -20.60 53.33
CA MET A 1 13.06 -19.67 52.19
C MET A 1 13.44 -20.51 50.98
N SER A 2 12.46 -20.83 50.14
CA SER A 2 12.65 -21.58 48.89
C SER A 2 12.00 -20.76 47.77
N PRO A 3 12.66 -20.52 46.63
CA PRO A 3 12.04 -19.74 45.56
C PRO A 3 11.15 -20.65 44.71
N LEU A 4 9.91 -20.19 44.51
CA LEU A 4 8.96 -20.73 43.55
C LEU A 4 9.43 -20.37 42.14
N ILE A 5 9.77 -21.36 41.33
CA ILE A 5 9.96 -21.19 39.88
C ILE A 5 8.58 -21.37 39.24
N GLY A 6 7.96 -20.25 38.90
CA GLY A 6 6.73 -20.23 38.09
C GLY A 6 7.05 -20.49 36.63
N THR A 7 6.51 -21.58 36.08
CA THR A 7 6.49 -21.86 34.65
C THR A 7 5.53 -20.89 33.96
N PHE A 8 6.07 -19.95 33.17
CA PHE A 8 5.30 -19.16 32.22
C PHE A 8 4.97 -20.04 31.01
N GLN A 9 3.71 -20.46 30.86
CA GLN A 9 3.16 -20.93 29.60
C GLN A 9 2.80 -19.71 28.75
N THR A 10 3.52 -19.52 27.65
CA THR A 10 3.17 -18.53 26.61
C THR A 10 2.10 -19.11 25.70
N ASN A 11 0.89 -18.52 25.75
CA ASN A 11 -0.14 -18.74 24.73
C ASN A 11 0.25 -17.98 23.46
N GLY A 12 0.82 -18.68 22.47
CA GLY A 12 1.23 -18.10 21.18
C GLY A 12 0.81 -18.99 20.00
N LEU A 13 -0.49 -19.12 19.71
CA LEU A 13 -0.97 -20.07 18.69
C LEU A 13 -2.05 -19.54 17.72
N ALA A 14 -2.19 -18.23 17.51
CA ALA A 14 -3.13 -17.72 16.49
C ALA A 14 -2.50 -16.80 15.43
N TYR A 15 -1.30 -16.28 15.64
CA TYR A 15 -0.73 -15.23 14.78
C TYR A 15 0.19 -15.74 13.65
N SER A 16 0.55 -17.03 13.61
CA SER A 16 1.48 -17.58 12.60
C SER A 16 0.84 -18.16 11.34
N SER A 17 -0.49 -18.40 11.30
CA SER A 17 -1.08 -19.12 10.16
C SER A 17 -1.57 -18.22 9.02
N MET A 18 -1.78 -16.92 9.27
CA MET A 18 -2.35 -16.00 8.26
C MET A 18 -1.29 -15.51 7.26
N ASP A 19 -0.10 -15.14 7.73
CA ASP A 19 1.01 -14.71 6.85
C ASP A 19 1.50 -15.87 5.96
N ALA A 20 1.51 -17.09 6.51
CA ALA A 20 1.92 -18.29 5.79
C ALA A 20 1.03 -18.61 4.58
N GLN A 21 -0.26 -18.23 4.62
CA GLN A 21 -1.21 -18.48 3.54
C GLN A 21 -0.97 -17.54 2.36
N GLY A 22 -0.73 -16.24 2.64
CA GLY A 22 -0.39 -15.25 1.61
C GLY A 22 0.91 -15.60 0.90
N ASP A 23 1.93 -15.99 1.67
CA ASP A 23 3.22 -16.42 1.12
C ASP A 23 3.10 -17.64 0.18
N ALA A 24 2.25 -18.62 0.56
CA ALA A 24 1.99 -19.80 -0.26
C ALA A 24 1.31 -19.42 -1.58
N GLU A 25 0.34 -18.51 -1.55
CA GLU A 25 -0.38 -18.06 -2.73
C GLU A 25 0.53 -17.33 -3.70
N PHE A 26 1.33 -16.36 -3.22
CA PHE A 26 2.28 -15.63 -4.06
C PHE A 26 3.36 -16.56 -4.63
N PHE A 27 3.85 -17.52 -3.83
CA PHE A 27 4.75 -18.56 -4.32
C PHE A 27 4.12 -19.37 -5.47
N GLY A 28 2.86 -19.79 -5.28
CA GLY A 28 2.11 -20.55 -6.26
C GLY A 28 1.96 -19.85 -7.59
N ARG A 29 1.59 -18.57 -7.57
CA ARG A 29 1.50 -17.72 -8.78
C ARG A 29 2.84 -17.66 -9.50
N ARG A 30 3.94 -17.37 -8.79
CA ARG A 30 5.30 -17.34 -9.38
C ARG A 30 5.72 -18.67 -9.98
N LEU A 31 5.44 -19.78 -9.30
CA LEU A 31 5.76 -21.12 -9.80
C LEU A 31 5.00 -21.45 -11.08
N ARG A 32 3.67 -21.19 -11.08
CA ARG A 32 2.80 -21.39 -12.24
C ARG A 32 3.30 -20.57 -13.43
N HIS A 33 3.65 -19.32 -13.16
CA HIS A 33 4.15 -18.39 -14.16
C HIS A 33 5.44 -18.89 -14.82
N ALA A 34 6.46 -19.17 -14.01
CA ALA A 34 7.74 -19.68 -14.48
C ALA A 34 7.62 -21.01 -15.25
N ARG A 35 6.65 -21.85 -14.85
CA ARG A 35 6.34 -23.11 -15.54
C ARG A 35 5.75 -22.86 -16.93
N LEU A 36 4.74 -21.99 -17.02
CA LEU A 36 4.04 -21.70 -18.27
C LEU A 36 4.96 -21.01 -19.28
N ASP A 37 5.81 -20.10 -18.81
CA ASP A 37 6.85 -19.42 -19.59
C ASP A 37 7.80 -20.42 -20.29
N ARG A 38 8.02 -21.61 -19.70
CA ARG A 38 8.83 -22.69 -20.27
C ARG A 38 8.06 -23.73 -21.07
N GLY A 39 6.77 -23.53 -21.28
CA GLY A 39 5.90 -24.49 -21.95
C GLY A 39 5.79 -25.83 -21.22
N LEU A 40 6.05 -25.85 -19.89
CA LEU A 40 6.00 -27.08 -19.11
C LEU A 40 4.58 -27.35 -18.60
N SER A 41 4.13 -28.60 -18.69
CA SER A 41 2.96 -29.06 -17.93
C SER A 41 3.32 -29.28 -16.46
N GLN A 42 2.34 -29.28 -15.55
CA GLN A 42 2.59 -29.63 -14.14
C GLN A 42 3.25 -31.00 -14.00
N ARG A 43 2.85 -31.96 -14.84
CA ARG A 43 3.46 -33.31 -14.89
C ARG A 43 4.92 -33.26 -15.34
N ALA A 44 5.25 -32.42 -16.33
CA ALA A 44 6.62 -32.26 -16.81
C ALA A 44 7.52 -31.58 -15.76
N LEU A 45 7.00 -30.58 -15.05
CA LEU A 45 7.71 -29.93 -13.94
C LEU A 45 7.95 -30.92 -12.79
N ALA A 46 6.93 -31.68 -12.40
CA ALA A 46 7.00 -32.61 -11.27
C ALA A 46 7.93 -33.82 -11.53
N LEU A 47 8.16 -34.19 -12.80
CA LEU A 47 8.85 -35.42 -13.18
C LEU A 47 10.22 -35.56 -12.48
N GLY A 48 10.36 -36.59 -11.63
CA GLY A 48 11.58 -36.90 -10.89
C GLY A 48 11.86 -36.00 -9.67
N ILE A 49 10.93 -35.09 -9.32
CA ILE A 49 11.06 -34.17 -8.19
C ILE A 49 9.97 -34.45 -7.14
N CYS A 50 8.70 -34.45 -7.56
CA CYS A 50 7.54 -34.61 -6.69
C CYS A 50 6.33 -35.15 -7.48
N SER A 51 5.15 -35.20 -6.86
CA SER A 51 3.92 -35.58 -7.57
C SER A 51 3.30 -34.38 -8.32
N PRO A 52 2.64 -34.58 -9.47
CA PRO A 52 1.93 -33.48 -10.17
C PRO A 52 0.88 -32.81 -9.29
N SER A 53 0.23 -33.56 -8.40
CA SER A 53 -0.73 -33.02 -7.42
C SER A 53 -0.07 -32.10 -6.39
N ALA A 54 1.21 -32.32 -6.03
CA ALA A 54 1.94 -31.40 -5.16
C ALA A 54 2.15 -30.06 -5.87
N VAL A 55 2.59 -30.08 -7.14
CA VAL A 55 2.72 -28.86 -7.97
C VAL A 55 1.39 -28.13 -8.06
N SER A 56 0.28 -28.85 -8.33
CA SER A 56 -1.05 -28.22 -8.40
C SER A 56 -1.43 -27.51 -7.10
N ARG A 57 -1.17 -28.13 -5.93
CA ARG A 57 -1.47 -27.52 -4.62
C ARG A 57 -0.58 -26.33 -4.30
N TRP A 58 0.67 -26.35 -4.77
CA TRP A 58 1.56 -25.19 -4.64
C TRP A 58 1.08 -24.06 -5.52
N GLU A 59 0.74 -24.32 -6.79
CA GLU A 59 0.26 -23.31 -7.74
C GLU A 59 -1.07 -22.66 -7.35
N SER A 60 -1.92 -23.36 -6.59
CA SER A 60 -3.16 -22.83 -6.04
C SER A 60 -3.00 -22.13 -4.69
N GLY A 61 -1.80 -22.11 -4.10
CA GLY A 61 -1.58 -21.57 -2.75
C GLY A 61 -2.13 -22.44 -1.62
N GLU A 62 -2.57 -23.67 -1.89
CA GLU A 62 -3.12 -24.59 -0.88
C GLU A 62 -2.04 -25.11 0.08
N SER A 63 -0.78 -25.13 -0.37
CA SER A 63 0.37 -25.52 0.46
C SER A 63 1.67 -24.88 -0.02
N SER A 64 2.69 -24.86 0.85
CA SER A 64 4.04 -24.41 0.49
C SER A 64 5.02 -25.58 0.36
N PRO A 65 5.92 -25.58 -0.63
CA PRO A 65 7.00 -26.58 -0.70
C PRO A 65 8.06 -26.35 0.37
N SER A 66 8.83 -27.40 0.68
CA SER A 66 10.06 -27.26 1.49
C SER A 66 11.15 -26.53 0.70
N GLY A 67 12.11 -25.92 1.41
CA GLY A 67 13.24 -25.24 0.78
C GLY A 67 14.04 -26.13 -0.19
N GLU A 68 14.19 -27.42 0.13
CA GLU A 68 14.80 -28.39 -0.79
C GLU A 68 14.00 -28.57 -2.09
N MET A 69 12.67 -28.60 -2.01
CA MET A 69 11.82 -28.69 -3.20
C MET A 69 11.90 -27.41 -4.03
N ILE A 70 11.97 -26.23 -3.39
CA ILE A 70 12.17 -24.96 -4.10
C ILE A 70 13.47 -25.02 -4.92
N LEU A 71 14.58 -25.48 -4.35
CA LEU A 71 15.87 -25.63 -5.05
C LEU A 71 15.79 -26.59 -6.25
N ARG A 72 15.08 -27.72 -6.10
CA ARG A 72 14.93 -28.70 -7.19
C ARG A 72 14.05 -28.16 -8.32
N LEU A 73 12.95 -27.49 -7.97
CA LEU A 73 12.06 -26.85 -8.94
C LEU A 73 12.78 -25.71 -9.67
N SER A 74 13.51 -24.87 -8.95
CA SER A 74 14.26 -23.75 -9.53
C SER A 74 15.33 -24.25 -10.50
N ALA A 75 16.05 -25.33 -10.15
CA ALA A 75 17.00 -25.98 -11.05
C ALA A 75 16.34 -26.52 -12.32
N ARG A 76 15.15 -27.12 -12.22
CA ARG A 76 14.38 -27.61 -13.39
C ARG A 76 13.90 -26.48 -14.29
N LEU A 77 13.50 -25.37 -13.68
CA LEU A 77 13.13 -24.14 -14.38
C LEU A 77 14.39 -23.37 -14.82
N GLY A 78 15.60 -23.76 -14.40
CA GLY A 78 16.81 -23.00 -14.65
C GLY A 78 16.70 -21.54 -14.20
N ILE A 79 15.97 -21.26 -13.11
CA ILE A 79 15.86 -19.95 -12.46
C ILE A 79 16.51 -20.00 -11.08
N ASP A 80 16.88 -18.85 -10.54
CA ASP A 80 17.40 -18.78 -9.18
C ASP A 80 16.29 -19.08 -8.15
N ALA A 81 16.62 -19.80 -7.08
CA ALA A 81 15.64 -20.21 -6.08
C ALA A 81 15.02 -19.03 -5.31
N HIS A 82 15.76 -17.93 -5.17
CA HIS A 82 15.27 -16.70 -4.56
C HIS A 82 14.14 -16.08 -5.39
N VAL A 83 14.10 -16.30 -6.71
CA VAL A 83 13.01 -15.83 -7.56
C VAL A 83 11.68 -16.49 -7.20
N LEU A 84 11.68 -17.81 -7.01
CA LEU A 84 10.45 -18.53 -6.62
C LEU A 84 9.99 -18.15 -5.22
N SER A 85 10.93 -17.94 -4.28
CA SER A 85 10.59 -17.54 -2.91
C SER A 85 10.23 -16.06 -2.77
N GLY A 86 10.29 -15.26 -3.84
CA GLY A 86 10.00 -13.82 -3.80
C GLY A 86 11.12 -12.98 -3.19
N GLN A 87 12.29 -13.57 -2.95
CA GLN A 87 13.50 -12.92 -2.43
C GLN A 87 14.49 -12.52 -3.55
N GLY A 88 14.16 -12.79 -4.81
CA GLY A 88 14.99 -12.56 -5.99
C GLY A 88 14.15 -12.37 -7.24
N PHE A 89 14.80 -12.24 -8.40
CA PHE A 89 14.12 -11.91 -9.66
C PHE A 89 14.78 -12.53 -10.89
N ASP A 90 13.97 -12.91 -11.90
CA ASP A 90 14.44 -13.40 -13.21
C ASP A 90 13.88 -12.56 -14.35
N SER A 91 14.77 -11.92 -15.12
CA SER A 91 14.44 -11.08 -16.28
C SER A 91 13.69 -11.81 -17.38
N ARG A 92 13.76 -13.15 -17.43
CA ARG A 92 12.99 -13.94 -18.41
C ARG A 92 11.51 -14.00 -18.08
N LEU A 93 11.14 -13.91 -16.81
CA LEU A 93 9.74 -13.83 -16.41
C LEU A 93 9.08 -12.54 -16.87
N ALA A 94 9.84 -11.53 -17.31
CA ALA A 94 9.32 -10.29 -17.87
C ALA A 94 9.39 -10.24 -19.41
N GLN A 95 9.70 -11.35 -20.10
CA GLN A 95 9.80 -11.38 -21.56
C GLN A 95 8.46 -11.39 -22.29
N SER A 96 7.33 -11.54 -21.58
CA SER A 96 6.01 -11.32 -22.17
C SER A 96 5.28 -10.18 -21.46
N ASP A 97 4.58 -9.36 -22.24
CA ASP A 97 3.86 -8.18 -21.75
C ASP A 97 2.89 -8.50 -20.61
N ALA A 98 2.17 -9.63 -20.72
CA ALA A 98 1.22 -10.10 -19.69
C ALA A 98 1.92 -10.48 -18.38
N SER A 99 3.18 -10.92 -18.45
CA SER A 99 3.93 -11.32 -17.27
C SER A 99 4.43 -10.15 -16.45
N PHE A 100 4.86 -9.09 -17.14
CA PHE A 100 5.37 -7.91 -16.49
C PHE A 100 4.27 -7.19 -15.70
N ASP A 101 3.08 -7.11 -16.28
CA ASP A 101 1.87 -6.60 -15.63
C ASP A 101 1.58 -7.37 -14.33
N GLU A 102 1.46 -8.71 -14.42
CA GLU A 102 1.22 -9.55 -13.25
C GLU A 102 2.31 -9.42 -12.18
N LEU A 103 3.59 -9.35 -12.59
CA LEU A 103 4.70 -9.16 -11.67
C LEU A 103 4.65 -7.80 -10.95
N LEU A 104 4.32 -6.71 -11.65
CA LEU A 104 4.20 -5.41 -11.03
C LEU A 104 3.07 -5.38 -10.01
N HIS A 105 1.90 -5.92 -10.36
CA HIS A 105 0.78 -6.06 -9.45
C HIS A 105 1.16 -6.87 -8.19
N ILE A 106 1.74 -8.06 -8.36
CA ILE A 106 2.21 -8.90 -7.25
C ILE A 106 3.25 -8.16 -6.40
N SER A 107 4.18 -7.46 -7.05
CA SER A 107 5.25 -6.76 -6.34
C SER A 107 4.70 -5.68 -5.42
N TRP A 108 3.67 -4.95 -5.85
CA TRP A 108 3.09 -3.86 -5.08
C TRP A 108 2.15 -4.35 -3.97
N ASP A 109 1.49 -5.49 -4.21
CA ASP A 109 0.64 -6.14 -3.21
C ASP A 109 1.46 -6.83 -2.10
N SER A 110 2.70 -7.25 -2.40
CA SER A 110 3.58 -7.89 -1.43
C SER A 110 4.20 -6.86 -0.48
N TYR A 111 3.62 -6.77 0.72
CA TYR A 111 3.99 -5.82 1.76
C TYR A 111 5.28 -6.23 2.50
N ALA A 112 6.44 -5.95 1.93
CA ALA A 112 7.73 -6.14 2.61
C ALA A 112 8.67 -4.93 2.38
N PRO A 113 8.43 -3.77 3.00
CA PRO A 113 9.20 -2.55 2.74
C PRO A 113 10.68 -2.66 3.15
N ASP A 114 11.01 -3.37 4.23
CA ASP A 114 12.34 -3.31 4.86
C ASP A 114 13.49 -3.88 4.01
N SER A 115 13.21 -4.84 3.12
CA SER A 115 14.25 -5.44 2.27
C SER A 115 14.56 -4.63 1.01
N TYR A 116 13.56 -3.95 0.43
CA TYR A 116 13.73 -3.15 -0.79
C TYR A 116 14.31 -1.76 -0.50
N VAL A 117 13.94 -1.15 0.62
CA VAL A 117 14.44 0.18 1.02
C VAL A 117 15.97 0.18 1.20
N GLN A 118 16.54 -0.90 1.75
CA GLN A 118 18.00 -1.03 1.91
C GLN A 118 18.74 -1.10 0.56
N GLY A 119 18.13 -1.69 -0.47
CA GLY A 119 18.71 -1.76 -1.81
C GLY A 119 18.81 -0.38 -2.47
N ALA A 120 17.72 0.38 -2.44
CA ALA A 120 17.66 1.73 -3.02
C ALA A 120 18.54 2.74 -2.25
N GLN A 121 18.57 2.67 -0.91
CA GLN A 121 19.42 3.56 -0.09
C GLN A 121 20.92 3.37 -0.36
N ARG A 122 21.37 2.13 -0.59
CA ARG A 122 22.76 1.85 -0.98
C ARG A 122 23.12 2.52 -2.31
N TRP A 123 22.14 2.66 -3.20
CA TRP A 123 22.32 3.28 -4.51
C TRP A 123 22.43 4.81 -4.42
N CYS A 124 21.51 5.46 -3.71
CA CYS A 124 21.59 6.91 -3.44
C CYS A 124 22.91 7.30 -2.74
N SER A 125 23.38 6.44 -1.84
CA SER A 125 24.64 6.65 -1.09
C SER A 125 25.90 6.43 -1.94
N ALA A 126 25.81 5.68 -3.05
CA ALA A 126 26.96 5.38 -3.91
C ALA A 126 27.40 6.58 -4.77
N GLY A 127 26.62 7.66 -4.81
CA GLY A 127 26.89 8.86 -5.58
C GLY A 127 26.72 8.62 -7.09
N HIS A 128 25.92 9.45 -7.74
CA HIS A 128 25.67 9.44 -9.19
C HIS A 128 26.91 9.87 -10.01
N SER A 129 28.10 9.30 -9.74
CA SER A 129 29.20 9.42 -10.69
C SER A 129 28.82 8.55 -11.89
N ALA A 130 28.47 9.21 -13.00
CA ALA A 130 27.96 8.66 -14.25
C ALA A 130 28.92 7.71 -15.01
N GLY A 131 29.75 6.93 -14.31
CA GLY A 131 30.77 6.05 -14.89
C GLY A 131 30.83 4.64 -14.31
N CYS A 132 29.94 4.26 -13.38
CA CYS A 132 29.99 2.96 -12.72
C CYS A 132 29.07 1.91 -13.37
N SER A 133 29.25 1.62 -14.66
CA SER A 133 28.55 0.52 -15.37
C SER A 133 29.04 -0.89 -14.98
N GLY A 134 29.68 -1.06 -13.82
CA GLY A 134 30.59 -2.19 -13.58
C GLY A 134 30.13 -3.29 -12.64
N VAL A 135 29.33 -3.03 -11.59
CA VAL A 135 29.30 -3.98 -10.44
C VAL A 135 27.94 -4.11 -9.74
N SER A 136 26.82 -4.06 -10.46
CA SER A 136 25.57 -4.61 -9.90
C SER A 136 24.88 -5.43 -10.96
N GLY A 137 25.17 -6.74 -10.96
CA GLY A 137 24.52 -7.74 -11.82
C GLY A 137 23.05 -7.98 -11.47
N GLY A 138 22.33 -6.96 -11.01
CA GLY A 138 20.88 -6.99 -10.87
C GLY A 138 20.23 -6.93 -12.24
N SER A 139 19.08 -7.56 -12.38
CA SER A 139 18.26 -7.38 -13.57
C SER A 139 17.76 -5.92 -13.67
N PRO A 140 17.72 -5.32 -14.87
CA PRO A 140 17.12 -3.98 -15.09
C PRO A 140 15.70 -3.85 -14.54
N LEU A 141 14.91 -4.93 -14.56
CA LEU A 141 13.57 -4.90 -13.96
C LEU A 141 13.61 -4.82 -12.43
N ASN A 142 14.57 -5.50 -11.80
CA ASN A 142 14.68 -5.43 -10.34
C ASN A 142 15.07 -4.05 -9.86
N GLU A 143 15.97 -3.40 -10.59
CA GLU A 143 16.38 -2.02 -10.36
C GLU A 143 15.15 -1.09 -10.52
N TRP A 144 14.44 -1.20 -11.63
CA TRP A 144 13.23 -0.43 -11.89
C TRP A 144 12.17 -0.61 -10.80
N MET A 145 11.86 -1.85 -10.40
CA MET A 145 10.87 -2.12 -9.34
C MET A 145 11.31 -1.58 -7.98
N SER A 146 12.60 -1.69 -7.67
CA SER A 146 13.14 -1.19 -6.41
C SER A 146 13.04 0.33 -6.35
N HIS A 147 13.37 1.02 -7.44
CA HIS A 147 13.21 2.47 -7.55
C HIS A 147 11.73 2.88 -7.45
N ALA A 148 10.85 2.24 -8.21
CA ALA A 148 9.42 2.55 -8.19
C ALA A 148 8.82 2.40 -6.78
N LYS A 149 9.12 1.28 -6.10
CA LYS A 149 8.68 1.04 -4.72
C LYS A 149 9.28 2.02 -3.73
N TYR A 150 10.57 2.32 -3.86
CA TYR A 150 11.23 3.30 -3.01
C TYR A 150 10.56 4.67 -3.14
N ILE A 151 10.28 5.12 -4.36
CA ILE A 151 9.56 6.37 -4.61
C ILE A 151 8.17 6.29 -4.00
N GLY A 152 7.37 5.26 -4.29
CA GLY A 152 6.02 5.14 -3.74
C GLY A 152 5.98 5.15 -2.21
N TYR A 153 6.94 4.50 -1.56
CA TYR A 153 7.07 4.48 -0.11
C TYR A 153 7.43 5.85 0.47
N HIS A 154 8.41 6.54 -0.12
CA HIS A 154 8.90 7.82 0.37
C HIS A 154 8.08 9.03 -0.12
N ALA A 155 7.28 8.86 -1.17
CA ALA A 155 6.38 9.89 -1.67
C ALA A 155 5.17 10.08 -0.75
N ASP A 156 4.78 9.04 0.00
CA ASP A 156 3.73 9.10 1.02
C ASP A 156 4.14 10.06 2.18
N PRO A 157 3.48 11.21 2.36
CA PRO A 157 3.79 12.14 3.44
C PRO A 157 3.47 11.57 4.83
N TRP A 158 2.64 10.54 4.92
CA TRP A 158 2.15 9.97 6.18
C TRP A 158 3.00 8.82 6.71
N ARG A 159 3.77 8.16 5.83
CA ARG A 159 4.66 7.06 6.21
C ARG A 159 6.05 7.52 6.61
N ALA A 160 6.52 8.61 6.00
CA ALA A 160 7.84 9.14 6.26
C ALA A 160 7.80 10.06 7.49
N ALA A 161 7.78 9.48 8.69
CA ALA A 161 7.99 10.20 9.95
C ALA A 161 9.34 10.96 10.01
N SER A 162 10.25 10.73 9.05
CA SER A 162 11.46 11.53 8.84
C SER A 162 11.16 12.73 7.93
N LEU A 163 10.35 13.64 8.43
CA LEU A 163 10.21 15.00 7.92
C LEU A 163 11.56 15.74 8.06
N ALA A 164 11.86 16.55 7.03
CA ALA A 164 12.91 17.58 6.99
C ALA A 164 14.30 17.23 6.44
N ASP A 165 14.43 16.24 5.53
CA ASP A 165 15.58 16.24 4.62
C ASP A 165 15.20 16.72 3.21
N PRO A 166 15.44 18.00 2.86
CA PRO A 166 15.22 18.53 1.52
C PRO A 166 15.97 17.76 0.43
N THR A 167 17.09 17.10 0.76
CA THR A 167 17.83 16.30 -0.21
C THR A 167 17.05 15.05 -0.63
N SER A 168 16.14 14.56 0.23
CA SER A 168 15.25 13.44 -0.07
C SER A 168 14.33 13.76 -1.25
N LEU A 169 13.75 14.96 -1.33
CA LEU A 169 12.85 15.34 -2.42
C LEU A 169 13.57 15.46 -3.77
N VAL A 170 14.76 16.06 -3.79
CA VAL A 170 15.59 16.13 -5.00
C VAL A 170 15.94 14.72 -5.49
N ASN A 171 16.26 13.81 -4.56
CA ASN A 171 16.54 12.42 -4.89
C ASN A 171 15.31 11.70 -5.48
N LEU A 172 14.10 11.94 -4.95
CA LEU A 172 12.88 11.35 -5.50
C LEU A 172 12.60 11.80 -6.93
N ARG A 173 12.78 13.08 -7.24
CA ARG A 173 12.60 13.60 -8.61
C ARG A 173 13.57 12.97 -9.59
N ASN A 174 14.85 12.90 -9.23
CA ASN A 174 15.86 12.26 -10.07
C ASN A 174 15.52 10.78 -10.34
N LEU A 175 15.05 10.05 -9.33
CA LEU A 175 14.62 8.66 -9.50
C LEU A 175 13.38 8.52 -10.40
N VAL A 176 12.43 9.47 -10.33
CA VAL A 176 11.29 9.51 -11.25
C VAL A 176 11.76 9.77 -12.69
N ASP A 177 12.67 10.73 -12.89
CA ASP A 177 13.22 11.04 -14.22
C ASP A 177 13.99 9.85 -14.80
N ASP A 178 14.79 9.16 -13.99
CA ASP A 178 15.51 7.94 -14.37
C ASP A 178 14.53 6.81 -14.75
N LEU A 179 13.45 6.63 -13.98
CA LEU A 179 12.39 5.67 -14.31
C LEU A 179 11.68 6.06 -15.61
N ALA A 180 11.42 7.35 -15.85
CA ALA A 180 10.70 7.81 -17.03
C ALA A 180 11.43 7.50 -18.34
N VAL A 181 12.77 7.59 -18.34
CA VAL A 181 13.60 7.26 -19.51
C VAL A 181 14.01 5.78 -19.58
N HIS A 182 13.67 4.98 -18.56
CA HIS A 182 14.05 3.58 -18.51
C HIS A 182 13.39 2.76 -19.63
N SER A 183 14.13 1.81 -20.21
CA SER A 183 13.68 0.98 -21.34
C SER A 183 12.34 0.25 -21.07
N LEU A 184 12.11 -0.18 -19.83
CA LEU A 184 10.86 -0.83 -19.42
C LEU A 184 9.66 0.12 -19.46
N THR A 185 9.85 1.38 -19.08
CA THR A 185 8.80 2.40 -19.13
C THR A 185 8.37 2.69 -20.56
N VAL A 186 9.33 2.71 -21.48
CA VAL A 186 9.07 2.87 -22.93
C VAL A 186 8.39 1.63 -23.52
N SER A 187 8.71 0.44 -23.02
CA SER A 187 8.26 -0.82 -23.62
C SER A 187 6.91 -1.30 -23.09
N TYR A 188 6.51 -0.90 -21.88
CA TYR A 188 5.35 -1.47 -21.20
C TYR A 188 4.38 -0.37 -20.71
N PRO A 189 3.10 -0.37 -21.17
CA PRO A 189 2.11 0.62 -20.75
C PRO A 189 1.90 0.70 -19.24
N VAL A 190 1.92 -0.44 -18.53
CA VAL A 190 1.78 -0.48 -17.07
C VAL A 190 2.94 0.22 -16.34
N ALA A 191 4.17 0.14 -16.86
CA ALA A 191 5.31 0.86 -16.31
C ALA A 191 5.18 2.36 -16.53
N ALA A 192 4.80 2.79 -17.74
CA ALA A 192 4.52 4.20 -18.04
C ALA A 192 3.48 4.78 -17.09
N GLN A 193 2.34 4.12 -16.94
CA GLN A 193 1.27 4.57 -16.03
C GLN A 193 1.69 4.55 -14.56
N THR A 194 2.53 3.59 -14.16
CA THR A 194 3.13 3.57 -12.81
C THR A 194 3.99 4.80 -12.57
N VAL A 195 4.87 5.16 -13.51
CA VAL A 195 5.73 6.34 -13.40
C VAL A 195 4.91 7.63 -13.40
N GLU A 196 3.86 7.73 -14.22
CA GLU A 196 2.95 8.89 -14.21
C GLU A 196 2.30 9.12 -12.83
N ILE A 197 1.81 8.06 -12.18
CA ILE A 197 1.27 8.16 -10.82
C ILE A 197 2.37 8.60 -9.84
N LEU A 198 3.56 7.99 -9.91
CA LEU A 198 4.66 8.32 -9.01
C LEU A 198 5.12 9.77 -9.16
N ASP A 199 5.25 10.30 -10.38
CA ASP A 199 5.56 11.72 -10.63
C ASP A 199 4.49 12.62 -10.00
N ALA A 200 3.21 12.34 -10.26
CA ALA A 200 2.11 13.13 -9.71
C ALA A 200 2.13 13.16 -8.17
N VAL A 201 2.36 12.01 -7.52
CA VAL A 201 2.44 11.93 -6.05
C VAL A 201 3.69 12.63 -5.51
N VAL A 202 4.85 12.53 -6.18
CA VAL A 202 6.06 13.27 -5.79
C VAL A 202 5.86 14.78 -5.92
N ARG A 203 5.17 15.25 -6.95
CA ARG A 203 4.80 16.68 -7.10
C ARG A 203 3.85 17.14 -6.00
N LEU A 204 2.87 16.32 -5.64
CA LEU A 204 1.98 16.59 -4.52
C LEU A 204 2.75 16.68 -3.19
N LYS A 205 3.76 15.83 -2.99
CA LYS A 205 4.62 15.90 -1.81
C LYS A 205 5.45 17.20 -1.77
N ASP A 206 5.98 17.65 -2.91
CA ASP A 206 6.78 18.89 -2.98
C ASP A 206 5.93 20.15 -2.74
N ASN A 207 4.69 20.15 -3.24
CA ASN A 207 3.75 21.26 -3.08
C ASN A 207 2.36 20.73 -2.66
N PRO A 208 2.17 20.43 -1.35
CA PRO A 208 0.90 19.90 -0.86
C PRO A 208 -0.20 20.95 -1.02
N GLY A 209 -1.21 20.65 -1.83
CA GLY A 209 -2.32 21.56 -2.08
C GLY A 209 -3.42 20.94 -2.92
N ALA A 210 -4.58 21.60 -2.95
CA ALA A 210 -5.77 21.11 -3.65
C ALA A 210 -5.55 20.96 -5.16
N GLU A 211 -4.78 21.85 -5.77
CA GLU A 211 -4.43 21.80 -7.20
C GLU A 211 -3.54 20.59 -7.52
N ALA A 212 -2.48 20.38 -6.74
CA ALA A 212 -1.61 19.21 -6.92
C ALA A 212 -2.36 17.90 -6.65
N ALA A 213 -3.28 17.89 -5.67
CA ALA A 213 -4.13 16.73 -5.38
C ALA A 213 -5.07 16.42 -6.56
N GLU A 214 -5.63 17.46 -7.20
CA GLU A 214 -6.48 17.31 -8.38
C GLU A 214 -5.72 16.70 -9.56
N VAL A 215 -4.46 17.09 -9.79
CA VAL A 215 -3.60 16.47 -10.81
C VAL A 215 -3.42 14.98 -10.56
N VAL A 216 -3.25 14.55 -9.31
CA VAL A 216 -3.16 13.12 -8.98
C VAL A 216 -4.50 12.41 -9.27
N VAL A 217 -5.65 13.04 -8.98
CA VAL A 217 -6.97 12.46 -9.31
C VAL A 217 -7.14 12.27 -10.82
N GLU A 218 -6.79 13.28 -11.62
CA GLU A 218 -6.84 13.19 -13.08
C GLU A 218 -5.92 12.08 -13.60
N THR A 219 -4.70 12.02 -13.08
CA THR A 219 -3.73 10.96 -13.40
C THR A 219 -4.31 9.58 -13.06
N LEU A 220 -4.91 9.40 -11.88
CA LEU A 220 -5.56 8.15 -11.48
C LEU A 220 -6.73 7.76 -12.39
N SER A 221 -7.51 8.72 -12.89
CA SER A 221 -8.59 8.44 -13.85
C SER A 221 -8.06 7.93 -15.21
N GLY A 222 -6.87 8.36 -15.63
CA GLY A 222 -6.23 7.96 -16.89
C GLY A 222 -5.41 6.66 -16.83
N THR A 223 -4.88 6.30 -15.67
CA THR A 223 -3.86 5.24 -15.48
C THR A 223 -4.41 3.88 -15.06
N GLN A 224 -5.46 3.39 -15.73
CA GLN A 224 -6.24 2.22 -15.29
C GLN A 224 -5.46 0.89 -15.23
N HIS A 225 -4.32 0.79 -15.91
CA HIS A 225 -3.46 -0.40 -15.91
C HIS A 225 -2.40 -0.37 -14.81
N ALA A 226 -2.23 0.75 -14.09
CA ALA A 226 -1.25 0.81 -13.01
C ALA A 226 -1.62 -0.13 -11.84
N PRO A 227 -0.64 -0.60 -11.05
CA PRO A 227 -0.87 -1.49 -9.92
C PRO A 227 -1.95 -0.97 -8.97
N ALA A 228 -2.93 -1.83 -8.65
CA ALA A 228 -4.09 -1.46 -7.83
C ALA A 228 -3.68 -0.93 -6.45
N ALA A 229 -2.68 -1.54 -5.81
CA ALA A 229 -2.14 -1.07 -4.54
C ALA A 229 -1.51 0.32 -4.64
N LEU A 230 -0.76 0.63 -5.72
CA LEU A 230 -0.22 1.97 -5.95
C LEU A 230 -1.34 3.00 -6.14
N ARG A 231 -2.32 2.68 -6.99
CA ARG A 231 -3.49 3.53 -7.24
C ARG A 231 -4.25 3.83 -5.95
N ARG A 232 -4.42 2.81 -5.10
CA ARG A 232 -5.01 2.95 -3.77
C ARG A 232 -4.18 3.91 -2.92
N THR A 233 -2.89 3.65 -2.71
CA THR A 233 -2.03 4.51 -1.89
C THR A 233 -2.01 5.97 -2.38
N ALA A 234 -1.92 6.20 -3.69
CA ALA A 234 -2.00 7.55 -4.25
C ALA A 234 -3.33 8.25 -3.93
N LEU A 235 -4.46 7.54 -4.01
CA LEU A 235 -5.77 8.06 -3.64
C LEU A 235 -5.86 8.40 -2.14
N GLU A 236 -5.26 7.58 -1.28
CA GLU A 236 -5.22 7.83 0.16
C GLU A 236 -4.46 9.12 0.49
N ILE A 237 -3.32 9.35 -0.20
CA ILE A 237 -2.54 10.59 -0.08
C ILE A 237 -3.37 11.81 -0.52
N VAL A 238 -4.12 11.69 -1.62
CA VAL A 238 -5.02 12.73 -2.11
C VAL A 238 -6.12 13.04 -1.10
N VAL A 239 -6.79 12.01 -0.57
CA VAL A 239 -7.86 12.17 0.43
C VAL A 239 -7.32 12.86 1.67
N GLY A 240 -6.19 12.39 2.21
CA GLY A 240 -5.53 13.03 3.35
C GLY A 240 -5.20 14.50 3.07
N THR A 241 -4.68 14.81 1.89
CA THR A 241 -4.38 16.20 1.47
C THR A 241 -5.63 17.08 1.46
N TYR A 242 -6.73 16.63 0.84
CA TYR A 242 -7.96 17.41 0.81
C TYR A 242 -8.55 17.63 2.21
N LEU A 243 -8.47 16.62 3.08
CA LEU A 243 -8.98 16.73 4.45
C LEU A 243 -8.16 17.71 5.29
N LEU A 244 -6.83 17.69 5.18
CA LEU A 244 -5.98 18.70 5.80
C LEU A 244 -6.28 20.13 5.30
N ALA A 245 -6.66 20.26 4.02
CA ALA A 245 -7.06 21.54 3.45
C ALA A 245 -8.49 21.96 3.82
N GLY A 246 -9.22 21.19 4.63
CA GLY A 246 -10.62 21.48 5.00
C GLY A 246 -11.61 21.27 3.85
N MET A 247 -11.31 20.35 2.92
CA MET A 247 -12.09 20.12 1.69
C MET A 247 -12.69 18.69 1.62
N PRO A 248 -13.55 18.28 2.58
CA PRO A 248 -14.10 16.91 2.61
C PRO A 248 -14.98 16.59 1.41
N VAL A 249 -15.65 17.57 0.81
CA VAL A 249 -16.46 17.40 -0.41
C VAL A 249 -15.57 17.03 -1.61
N ALA A 250 -14.38 17.66 -1.71
CA ALA A 250 -13.42 17.34 -2.76
C ALA A 250 -12.82 15.94 -2.55
N ALA A 251 -12.53 15.55 -1.31
CA ALA A 251 -12.09 14.20 -0.98
C ALA A 251 -13.10 13.12 -1.45
N HIS A 252 -14.39 13.31 -1.18
CA HIS A 252 -15.44 12.40 -1.67
C HIS A 252 -15.59 12.42 -3.20
N ALA A 253 -15.40 13.58 -3.85
CA ALA A 253 -15.43 13.68 -5.30
C ALA A 253 -14.25 12.93 -5.95
N ALA A 254 -13.06 13.00 -5.34
CA ALA A 254 -11.86 12.31 -5.78
C ALA A 254 -12.06 10.78 -5.84
N LEU A 255 -12.64 10.18 -4.80
CA LEU A 255 -12.95 8.74 -4.76
C LEU A 255 -13.80 8.29 -5.95
N ARG A 256 -14.88 9.04 -6.23
CA ARG A 256 -15.82 8.72 -7.31
C ARG A 256 -15.16 8.83 -8.69
N ARG A 257 -14.26 9.80 -8.86
CA ARG A 257 -13.56 10.04 -10.13
C ARG A 257 -12.41 9.08 -10.39
N ALA A 258 -11.66 8.72 -9.36
CA ALA A 258 -10.50 7.83 -9.47
C ALA A 258 -10.91 6.37 -9.82
N LYS A 259 -12.18 6.00 -9.61
CA LYS A 259 -12.72 4.64 -9.86
C LYS A 259 -11.88 3.54 -9.20
N VAL A 260 -11.31 3.83 -8.02
CA VAL A 260 -10.57 2.84 -7.24
C VAL A 260 -11.59 2.00 -6.46
N VAL A 261 -11.56 0.68 -6.69
CA VAL A 261 -12.58 -0.26 -6.19
C VAL A 261 -12.48 -0.44 -4.67
N GLU A 262 -11.27 -0.37 -4.13
CA GLU A 262 -10.99 -0.65 -2.72
C GLU A 262 -10.25 0.52 -2.08
N ILE A 263 -10.87 1.11 -1.07
CA ILE A 263 -10.26 2.11 -0.19
C ILE A 263 -9.90 1.45 1.15
N SER A 264 -8.81 1.88 1.79
CA SER A 264 -8.49 1.40 3.13
C SER A 264 -9.52 1.83 4.17
N LEU A 265 -9.53 1.09 5.28
CA LEU A 265 -10.27 1.47 6.48
C LEU A 265 -9.90 2.87 6.98
N ALA A 266 -8.61 3.25 6.91
CA ALA A 266 -8.19 4.61 7.26
C ALA A 266 -8.89 5.67 6.42
N THR A 267 -9.03 5.44 5.12
CA THR A 267 -9.75 6.34 4.22
C THR A 267 -11.23 6.42 4.56
N GLN A 268 -11.86 5.28 4.88
CA GLN A 268 -13.26 5.28 5.33
C GLN A 268 -13.44 6.10 6.61
N VAL A 269 -12.58 5.89 7.62
CA VAL A 269 -12.60 6.64 8.88
C VAL A 269 -12.40 8.14 8.65
N MET A 270 -11.41 8.50 7.81
CA MET A 270 -11.11 9.87 7.41
C MET A 270 -12.31 10.59 6.78
N LEU A 271 -13.11 9.88 5.96
CA LEU A 271 -14.24 10.47 5.24
C LEU A 271 -15.50 10.57 6.09
N CYS A 272 -15.70 9.67 7.05
CA CYS A 272 -16.80 9.73 8.02
C CYS A 272 -16.64 10.90 9.01
N TRP A 273 -15.44 11.48 9.10
CA TRP A 273 -15.17 12.64 9.93
C TRP A 273 -15.77 13.91 9.30
N ASP A 274 -17.01 14.27 9.68
CA ASP A 274 -17.70 15.44 9.10
C ASP A 274 -17.17 16.77 9.68
N GLY A 275 -16.47 16.79 10.82
CA GLY A 275 -15.90 18.03 11.39
C GLY A 275 -16.89 19.16 11.73
N ARG A 276 -18.18 19.01 11.41
CA ARG A 276 -19.23 20.04 11.48
C ARG A 276 -19.81 20.26 12.87
N ASP A 277 -19.48 19.44 13.85
CA ASP A 277 -20.10 19.54 15.18
C ASP A 277 -19.38 20.53 16.13
N GLY A 278 -18.48 21.37 15.61
CA GLY A 278 -17.71 22.35 16.40
C GLY A 278 -18.44 23.67 16.67
N ASP A 279 -19.10 24.25 15.66
CA ASP A 279 -19.57 25.64 15.72
C ASP A 279 -21.06 25.82 16.03
N SER A 280 -21.85 24.74 15.99
CA SER A 280 -23.30 24.81 16.22
C SER A 280 -23.67 25.04 17.70
N ALA A 281 -22.76 24.85 18.65
CA ALA A 281 -23.05 24.92 20.08
C ALA A 281 -22.91 26.32 20.71
N VAL A 282 -22.48 27.36 19.95
CA VAL A 282 -22.29 28.73 20.49
C VAL A 282 -23.34 29.72 19.97
N GLN A 283 -24.29 29.29 19.12
CA GLN A 283 -25.29 30.18 18.51
C GLN A 283 -26.76 29.88 18.87
N GLU A 284 -27.02 29.14 19.95
CA GLU A 284 -28.40 28.83 20.41
C GLU A 284 -28.90 29.69 21.59
N HIS A 285 -28.36 30.90 21.78
CA HIS A 285 -28.89 31.85 22.78
C HIS A 285 -29.37 33.20 22.26
N ASN A 286 -29.60 33.33 20.95
CA ASN A 286 -30.26 34.51 20.39
C ASN A 286 -30.91 34.20 19.04
N GLN A 287 -32.15 33.70 19.05
CA GLN A 287 -33.23 34.16 18.15
C GLN A 287 -34.49 33.31 18.32
N ASP A 288 -35.42 33.87 19.09
CA ASP A 288 -36.84 33.57 18.98
C ASP A 288 -37.39 34.07 17.62
N SER A 289 -38.23 33.22 17.02
CA SER A 289 -39.37 33.55 16.14
C SER A 289 -39.20 33.54 14.60
N HIS A 290 -39.92 32.59 14.00
CA HIS A 290 -40.58 32.57 12.66
C HIS A 290 -39.76 32.33 11.39
N MET A 291 -39.80 31.09 10.87
CA MET A 291 -40.53 30.68 9.65
C MET A 291 -40.24 29.21 9.30
N GLN A 292 -41.30 28.45 9.01
CA GLN A 292 -41.24 27.08 8.48
C GLN A 292 -41.00 27.11 6.97
N GLY A 293 -40.02 26.33 6.48
CA GLY A 293 -39.81 26.11 5.04
C GLY A 293 -38.70 25.11 4.76
N GLU A 294 -39.10 23.95 4.25
CA GLU A 294 -38.34 22.96 3.45
C GLU A 294 -36.88 22.65 3.81
N ARG A 295 -36.68 21.50 4.49
CA ARG A 295 -35.39 20.82 4.61
C ARG A 295 -35.11 19.98 3.36
N ALA A 296 -34.02 20.29 2.68
CA ALA A 296 -33.46 19.50 1.57
C ALA A 296 -32.62 18.31 2.08
N ASP A 297 -32.60 17.26 1.26
CA ASP A 297 -32.08 15.90 1.44
C ASP A 297 -30.71 15.72 2.13
N THR A 298 -30.72 14.93 3.20
CA THR A 298 -29.56 14.26 3.82
C THR A 298 -29.41 12.85 3.22
N SER A 299 -29.02 12.72 1.95
CA SER A 299 -28.86 11.41 1.27
C SER A 299 -27.40 10.92 1.16
N VAL A 300 -26.42 11.57 1.76
CA VAL A 300 -25.00 11.18 1.61
C VAL A 300 -24.62 10.01 2.53
N THR A 301 -25.23 9.89 3.72
CA THR A 301 -24.89 8.83 4.69
C THR A 301 -25.39 7.44 4.26
N THR A 302 -26.40 7.35 3.40
CA THR A 302 -27.04 6.07 3.03
C THR A 302 -26.25 5.27 1.98
N LEU A 303 -25.31 5.89 1.26
CA LEU A 303 -24.53 5.21 0.20
C LEU A 303 -23.38 4.33 0.72
N LEU A 304 -23.03 4.40 2.01
CA LEU A 304 -21.96 3.58 2.61
C LEU A 304 -22.47 2.45 3.52
N VAL A 305 -23.79 2.36 3.76
CA VAL A 305 -24.40 1.37 4.69
C VAL A 305 -24.67 0.01 4.01
N GLY A 306 -24.36 -0.13 2.72
CA GLY A 306 -24.62 -1.36 1.94
C GLY A 306 -23.41 -2.26 1.65
N ALA A 307 -22.21 -1.92 2.13
CA ALA A 307 -21.03 -2.74 1.89
C ALA A 307 -20.96 -3.90 2.91
N GLU A 308 -20.93 -5.15 2.43
CA GLU A 308 -20.62 -6.31 3.27
C GLU A 308 -19.27 -6.10 3.99
N PRO A 309 -19.08 -6.64 5.21
CA PRO A 309 -17.82 -6.52 5.93
C PRO A 309 -16.67 -7.10 5.09
N VAL A 310 -15.86 -6.20 4.52
CA VAL A 310 -14.72 -6.54 3.66
C VAL A 310 -13.58 -7.09 4.52
N ASN A 311 -12.94 -8.15 4.02
CA ASN A 311 -11.88 -8.91 4.68
C ASN A 311 -10.61 -8.04 4.91
N ILE A 312 -10.09 -8.08 6.14
CA ILE A 312 -9.12 -7.12 6.69
C ILE A 312 -7.70 -7.70 6.60
N SER A 313 -6.79 -7.09 5.82
CA SER A 313 -5.40 -7.57 5.67
C SER A 313 -4.29 -6.51 5.66
N SER A 314 -4.54 -5.22 5.98
CA SER A 314 -3.50 -4.15 5.87
C SER A 314 -3.41 -3.16 7.06
N GLU A 315 -3.49 -3.68 8.29
CA GLU A 315 -3.65 -2.91 9.55
C GLU A 315 -2.57 -1.84 9.87
N ARG A 316 -1.31 -1.96 9.41
CA ARG A 316 -0.23 -1.05 9.86
C ARG A 316 -0.25 0.33 9.19
N SER A 317 -0.46 0.42 7.89
CA SER A 317 -0.49 1.70 7.17
C SER A 317 -1.69 2.56 7.59
N ALA A 318 -2.84 1.93 7.79
CA ALA A 318 -4.06 2.61 8.20
C ALA A 318 -3.91 3.23 9.60
N ARG A 319 -3.24 2.50 10.49
CA ARG A 319 -2.93 2.92 11.85
C ARG A 319 -1.97 4.12 11.88
N ASP A 320 -0.89 4.09 11.10
CA ASP A 320 0.09 5.19 11.08
C ASP A 320 -0.47 6.48 10.43
N VAL A 321 -1.27 6.34 9.37
CA VAL A 321 -1.98 7.47 8.72
C VAL A 321 -3.03 8.06 9.67
N ALA A 322 -3.85 7.22 10.30
CA ALA A 322 -4.81 7.67 11.31
C ALA A 322 -4.07 8.34 12.48
N PHE A 323 -2.95 7.81 12.96
CA PHE A 323 -2.18 8.44 14.03
C PHE A 323 -1.60 9.78 13.65
N HIS A 324 -1.03 9.95 12.45
CA HIS A 324 -0.52 11.25 12.02
C HIS A 324 -1.64 12.28 11.86
N ILE A 325 -2.77 11.88 11.29
CA ILE A 325 -3.94 12.74 11.15
C ILE A 325 -4.52 13.12 12.51
N LEU A 326 -4.64 12.16 13.43
CA LEU A 326 -5.12 12.42 14.79
C LEU A 326 -4.14 13.26 15.61
N TYR A 327 -2.83 13.09 15.38
CA TYR A 327 -1.77 13.89 15.99
C TYR A 327 -1.81 15.34 15.48
N ASP A 328 -1.97 15.56 14.18
CA ASP A 328 -2.09 16.88 13.59
C ASP A 328 -3.45 17.54 13.93
N LEU A 329 -4.53 16.77 14.01
CA LEU A 329 -5.83 17.22 14.52
C LEU A 329 -5.74 17.65 16.00
N ARG A 330 -5.00 16.91 16.84
CA ARG A 330 -4.73 17.32 18.23
C ARG A 330 -3.96 18.64 18.29
N ASN A 331 -2.92 18.80 17.46
CA ASN A 331 -2.07 19.99 17.45
C ASN A 331 -2.74 21.23 16.84
N SER A 332 -3.82 21.05 16.08
CA SER A 332 -4.65 22.14 15.55
C SER A 332 -5.74 22.63 16.53
N GLY A 333 -5.76 22.11 17.76
CA GLY A 333 -6.63 22.61 18.84
C GLY A 333 -8.00 21.93 18.93
N PHE A 334 -8.21 20.80 18.25
CA PHE A 334 -9.45 20.04 18.34
C PHE A 334 -9.58 19.31 19.68
N SER A 335 -10.83 19.12 20.13
CA SER A 335 -11.14 18.36 21.34
C SER A 335 -10.82 16.87 21.15
N THR A 336 -9.88 16.37 21.94
CA THR A 336 -9.48 14.96 22.03
C THR A 336 -10.65 14.01 22.31
N GLN A 337 -11.70 14.49 22.97
CA GLN A 337 -12.89 13.71 23.28
C GLN A 337 -13.76 13.42 22.03
N LYS A 338 -13.87 14.39 21.10
CA LYS A 338 -14.58 14.18 19.83
C LYS A 338 -13.85 13.23 18.88
N ILE A 339 -12.51 13.21 18.98
CA ILE A 339 -11.64 12.23 18.31
C ILE A 339 -11.99 10.80 18.74
N LEU A 340 -12.05 10.59 20.05
CA LEU A 340 -12.41 9.32 20.66
C LEU A 340 -13.81 8.84 20.27
N GLU A 341 -14.80 9.74 20.29
CA GLU A 341 -16.18 9.43 19.93
C GLU A 341 -16.32 9.04 18.45
N SER A 342 -15.65 9.76 17.54
CA SER A 342 -15.67 9.46 16.11
C SER A 342 -14.97 8.14 15.78
N LEU A 343 -13.84 7.85 16.46
CA LEU A 343 -13.15 6.56 16.33
C LEU A 343 -13.99 5.39 16.84
N SER A 344 -14.65 5.57 17.99
CA SER A 344 -15.56 4.57 18.57
C SER A 344 -16.76 4.29 17.64
N ALA A 345 -17.32 5.35 17.03
CA ALA A 345 -18.43 5.23 16.09
C ALA A 345 -18.02 4.55 14.77
N ALA A 346 -16.83 4.86 14.24
CA ALA A 346 -16.36 4.34 12.96
C ALA A 346 -15.79 2.91 13.06
N CYS A 347 -15.12 2.58 14.16
CA CYS A 347 -14.40 1.32 14.33
C CYS A 347 -15.12 0.32 15.26
N GLY A 348 -16.25 0.70 15.84
CA GLY A 348 -16.94 -0.11 16.86
C GLY A 348 -16.09 -0.29 18.14
N ASN A 349 -16.39 -1.34 18.92
CA ASN A 349 -15.66 -1.68 20.15
C ASN A 349 -14.27 -2.30 19.88
N ASP A 350 -13.51 -1.80 18.90
CA ASP A 350 -12.13 -2.21 18.71
C ASP A 350 -11.28 -1.74 19.89
N ARG A 351 -10.93 -2.71 20.75
CA ARG A 351 -10.21 -2.48 22.00
C ARG A 351 -8.81 -1.88 21.78
N LEU A 352 -8.19 -2.05 20.62
CA LEU A 352 -6.87 -1.50 20.33
C LEU A 352 -6.94 0.01 20.06
N ILE A 353 -7.94 0.45 19.30
CA ILE A 353 -8.15 1.86 18.97
C ILE A 353 -8.63 2.63 20.21
N MET A 354 -9.54 2.05 20.99
CA MET A 354 -10.03 2.65 22.23
C MET A 354 -8.92 2.78 23.29
N ARG A 355 -8.10 1.74 23.48
CA ARG A 355 -6.97 1.77 24.43
C ARG A 355 -5.93 2.81 24.05
N TRP A 356 -5.66 2.99 22.76
CA TRP A 356 -4.76 4.05 22.30
C TRP A 356 -5.33 5.44 22.60
N GLY A 357 -6.61 5.64 22.30
CA GLY A 357 -7.27 6.90 22.57
C GLY A 357 -7.28 7.23 24.06
N GLU A 358 -7.47 6.24 24.94
CA GLU A 358 -7.31 6.42 26.39
C GLU A 358 -5.87 6.78 26.80
N GLU A 359 -4.85 6.16 26.19
CA GLU A 359 -3.43 6.31 26.55
C GLU A 359 -2.78 7.62 26.04
N TYR A 360 -3.28 8.18 24.93
CA TYR A 360 -2.68 9.36 24.28
C TYR A 360 -3.55 10.63 24.33
N CYS A 361 -4.85 10.50 24.61
CA CYS A 361 -5.78 11.63 24.75
C CYS A 361 -6.07 12.03 26.21
N SER A 362 -5.58 11.26 27.19
CA SER A 362 -5.45 11.69 28.60
C SER A 362 -4.24 12.62 28.78
#